data_AF-A0A554KG95-F1
#
_entry.id   AF-A0A554KG95-F1
#
_cell.length_a   1.000
_cell.length_b   1.000
_cell.length_c   1.000
_cell.angle_alpha   90.00
_cell.angle_beta   90.00
_cell.angle_gamma   90.00
#
_symmetry.space_group_name_H-M   'P 1'
#
loop_
_entity.id
_entity.type
_entity.pdbx_description
1 polymer ?
#
loop_
_entity_poly.entity_id
_entity_poly.type
_entity_poly.pdbx_seq_one_letter_code
_entity_poly.pdbx_strand_id
1 'polypeptide(L)'
;MPTFSQSIAQHQDLSEAKQVKAGQAIAGGMRDEHATFLKRVMELLDSKEIDSSKPESLLNASVYDALPQEWKDKTNLALINLADQLRLIEEFYRSTKTPNSSPHLETMIEQLWNMKERIESNGYDVFKF
;
A
#
# COMPACT_ATOMS: atom_id res chain seq x y z
N MET A 1 38.81 20.12 13.56
CA MET A 1 37.35 20.38 13.51
C MET A 1 37.03 20.93 12.13
N PRO A 2 36.52 20.14 11.18
CA PRO A 2 36.11 20.66 9.89
C PRO A 2 34.84 21.50 10.04
N THR A 3 34.82 22.64 9.35
CA THR A 3 33.74 23.63 9.31
C THR A 3 32.57 23.14 8.46
N PHE A 4 31.34 23.53 8.85
CA PHE A 4 30.06 23.15 8.24
C PHE A 4 30.00 23.38 6.71
N SER A 5 30.84 24.26 6.18
CA SER A 5 30.94 24.58 4.75
C SER A 5 31.61 23.49 3.89
N GLN A 6 32.30 22.51 4.48
CA GLN A 6 32.92 21.40 3.72
C GLN A 6 31.99 20.19 3.51
N SER A 7 30.86 20.11 4.23
CA SER A 7 29.88 19.03 4.08
C SER A 7 28.99 19.16 2.84
N ILE A 8 28.96 20.35 2.22
CA ILE A 8 28.09 20.63 1.07
C ILE A 8 28.77 20.24 -0.26
N ALA A 9 30.09 20.09 -0.30
CA ALA A 9 30.84 19.77 -1.52
C ALA A 9 30.79 18.28 -1.94
N GLN A 10 30.08 17.41 -1.20
CA GLN A 10 29.86 16.01 -1.56
C GLN A 10 28.45 15.70 -2.07
N HIS A 11 27.57 16.69 -2.17
CA HIS A 11 26.34 16.54 -2.96
C HIS A 11 26.64 16.87 -4.41
N GLN A 12 27.37 15.94 -5.03
CA GLN A 12 27.47 15.77 -6.47
C GLN A 12 26.05 15.86 -7.04
N ASP A 13 25.84 16.87 -7.88
CA ASP A 13 24.77 17.01 -8.87
C ASP A 13 23.84 15.79 -8.93
N LEU A 14 22.76 15.83 -8.13
CA LEU A 14 21.56 15.10 -8.48
C LEU A 14 21.05 15.81 -9.74
N SER A 15 21.56 15.36 -10.88
CA SER A 15 21.31 15.93 -12.20
C SER A 15 19.83 16.29 -12.34
N GLU A 16 19.54 17.42 -12.98
CA GLU A 16 18.18 17.89 -13.25
C GLU A 16 17.26 16.77 -13.77
N ALA A 17 17.80 15.75 -14.45
CA ALA A 17 17.12 14.52 -14.86
C ALA A 17 16.48 13.70 -13.71
N LYS A 18 17.06 13.68 -12.50
CA LYS A 18 16.47 13.03 -11.31
C LYS A 18 15.43 13.91 -10.61
N GLN A 19 15.57 15.24 -10.66
CA GLN A 19 14.54 16.15 -10.13
C GLN A 19 13.32 16.25 -11.06
N VAL A 20 13.52 16.19 -12.38
CA VAL A 20 12.42 16.10 -13.36
C VAL A 20 11.63 14.80 -13.21
N LYS A 21 12.26 13.68 -12.83
CA LYS A 21 11.54 12.43 -12.49
C LYS A 21 10.68 12.52 -11.23
N ALA A 22 10.99 13.43 -10.29
CA ALA A 22 10.17 13.66 -9.11
C ALA A 22 8.99 14.61 -9.37
N GLY A 23 9.07 15.42 -10.44
CA GLY A 23 8.07 16.42 -10.83
C GLY A 23 7.24 16.09 -12.07
N GLN A 24 7.55 15.00 -12.77
CA GLN A 24 6.65 14.44 -13.79
C GLN A 24 5.49 13.76 -13.07
N ALA A 25 4.48 14.56 -12.72
CA ALA A 25 3.12 14.06 -12.58
C ALA A 25 2.85 13.18 -13.80
N ILE A 26 2.74 11.86 -13.57
CA ILE A 26 2.36 10.91 -14.60
C ILE A 26 0.95 11.32 -15.02
N ALA A 27 0.88 12.09 -16.11
CA ALA A 27 -0.35 12.33 -16.80
C ALA A 27 -0.77 10.96 -17.39
N GLY A 28 -1.74 10.33 -16.74
CA GLY A 28 -2.54 9.26 -17.34
C GLY A 28 -2.36 7.89 -16.69
N GLY A 29 -3.28 7.56 -15.79
CA GLY A 29 -3.60 6.17 -15.43
C GLY A 29 -2.82 5.62 -14.23
N MET A 30 -3.52 4.82 -13.43
CA MET A 30 -2.93 3.97 -12.40
C MET A 30 -1.96 2.98 -13.05
N ARG A 31 -0.80 2.74 -12.44
CA ARG A 31 0.14 1.68 -12.88
C ARG A 31 -0.54 0.32 -12.99
N ASP A 32 -0.14 -0.49 -13.97
CA ASP A 32 -0.76 -1.80 -14.25
C ASP A 32 -0.75 -2.75 -13.05
N GLU A 33 0.32 -2.73 -12.25
CA GLU A 33 0.46 -3.53 -11.02
C GLU A 33 -0.58 -3.14 -9.97
N HIS A 34 -0.77 -1.83 -9.77
CA HIS A 34 -1.78 -1.29 -8.87
C HIS A 34 -3.20 -1.54 -9.36
N ALA A 35 -3.43 -1.44 -10.67
CA ALA A 35 -4.74 -1.73 -11.26
C ALA A 35 -5.09 -3.22 -11.09
N THR A 36 -4.11 -4.11 -11.26
CA THR A 36 -4.26 -5.55 -11.04
C THR A 36 -4.54 -5.86 -9.58
N PHE A 37 -3.80 -5.24 -8.67
CA PHE A 37 -4.01 -5.41 -7.23
C PHE A 37 -5.36 -4.86 -6.77
N LEU A 38 -5.74 -3.65 -7.19
CA LEU A 38 -7.07 -3.08 -6.94
C LEU A 38 -8.16 -4.03 -7.43
N LYS A 39 -8.03 -4.54 -8.66
CA LYS A 39 -9.00 -5.50 -9.22
C LYS A 39 -9.11 -6.74 -8.35
N ARG A 40 -7.98 -7.33 -7.94
CA ARG A 40 -7.95 -8.51 -7.06
C ARG A 40 -8.63 -8.24 -5.72
N VAL A 41 -8.34 -7.11 -5.10
CA VAL A 41 -8.93 -6.70 -3.82
C VAL A 41 -10.45 -6.50 -3.96
N MET A 42 -10.91 -5.85 -5.03
CA MET A 42 -12.35 -5.68 -5.29
C MET A 42 -13.05 -7.01 -5.57
N GLU A 43 -12.43 -7.92 -6.33
CA GLU A 43 -12.98 -9.27 -6.55
C GLU A 43 -13.19 -10.03 -5.24
N LEU A 44 -12.25 -9.94 -4.30
CA LEU A 44 -12.35 -10.58 -2.98
C LEU A 44 -13.45 -9.95 -2.10
N LEU A 45 -13.64 -8.63 -2.19
CA LEU A 45 -14.74 -7.93 -1.51
C LEU A 45 -16.10 -8.32 -2.12
N ASP A 46 -16.20 -8.34 -3.45
CA ASP A 46 -17.41 -8.69 -4.17
C ASP A 46 -17.80 -10.17 -3.96
N SER A 47 -16.81 -11.07 -3.85
CA SER A 47 -17.02 -12.49 -3.51
C SER A 47 -17.30 -12.72 -2.02
N LYS A 48 -17.15 -11.69 -1.18
CA LYS A 48 -17.26 -11.74 0.29
C LYS A 48 -16.22 -12.66 0.95
N GLU A 49 -15.12 -12.94 0.27
CA GLU A 49 -13.98 -13.65 0.86
C GLU A 49 -13.24 -12.80 1.90
N ILE A 50 -13.30 -11.47 1.71
CA ILE A 50 -12.86 -10.45 2.67
C ILE A 50 -13.98 -9.41 2.87
N ASP A 51 -13.95 -8.73 4.00
CA ASP A 51 -14.92 -7.71 4.41
C ASP A 51 -14.15 -6.55 5.08
N SER A 52 -14.23 -5.36 4.48
CA SER A 52 -13.51 -4.15 4.93
C SER A 52 -13.96 -3.68 6.33
N SER A 53 -15.14 -4.11 6.80
CA SER A 53 -15.64 -3.82 8.15
C SER A 53 -15.20 -4.83 9.21
N LYS A 54 -14.59 -5.94 8.79
CA LYS A 54 -14.15 -7.05 9.65
C LYS A 54 -12.67 -7.33 9.44
N PRO A 55 -11.78 -6.69 10.23
CA PRO A 55 -10.34 -6.80 10.02
C PRO A 55 -9.83 -8.25 10.00
N GLU A 56 -10.40 -9.14 10.83
CA GLU A 56 -10.06 -10.56 10.86
C GLU A 56 -10.36 -11.31 9.56
N SER A 57 -11.29 -10.82 8.75
CA SER A 57 -11.64 -11.44 7.46
C SER A 57 -10.50 -11.32 6.44
N LEU A 58 -9.60 -10.35 6.62
CA LEU A 58 -8.47 -10.09 5.73
C LEU A 58 -7.37 -11.15 5.83
N LEU A 59 -7.34 -11.89 6.95
CA LEU A 59 -6.28 -12.83 7.28
C LEU A 59 -6.47 -14.18 6.59
N ASN A 60 -5.37 -14.74 6.12
CA ASN A 60 -5.26 -16.18 5.90
C ASN A 60 -5.02 -16.86 7.25
N ALA A 61 -6.07 -17.44 7.84
CA ALA A 61 -6.02 -18.05 9.16
C ALA A 61 -4.90 -19.09 9.30
N SER A 62 -4.67 -19.92 8.27
CA SER A 62 -3.63 -20.95 8.32
C SER A 62 -2.23 -20.36 8.41
N VAL A 63 -1.97 -19.26 7.71
CA VAL A 63 -0.65 -18.58 7.76
C VAL A 63 -0.52 -17.78 9.04
N TYR A 64 -1.57 -17.05 9.41
CA TYR A 64 -1.62 -16.29 10.67
C TYR A 64 -1.36 -17.18 11.88
N ASP A 65 -2.03 -18.33 11.97
CA ASP A 65 -1.90 -19.25 13.11
C ASP A 65 -0.49 -19.83 13.24
N ALA A 66 0.21 -19.99 12.11
CA ALA A 66 1.59 -20.44 12.04
C ALA A 66 2.63 -19.33 12.33
N LEU A 67 2.23 -18.06 12.40
CA LEU A 67 3.14 -16.97 12.70
C LEU A 67 3.73 -17.08 14.11
N PRO A 68 5.01 -16.73 14.29
CA PRO A 68 5.56 -16.46 15.62
C PRO A 68 4.75 -15.36 16.33
N GLN A 69 4.65 -15.43 17.66
CA GLN A 69 3.84 -14.50 18.45
C GLN A 69 4.17 -13.03 18.17
N GLU A 70 5.46 -12.69 18.04
CA GLU A 70 5.91 -11.34 17.70
C GLU A 70 5.28 -10.82 16.39
N TRP A 71 5.14 -11.68 15.38
CA TRP A 71 4.55 -11.33 14.10
C TRP A 71 3.03 -11.30 14.15
N LYS A 72 2.39 -12.13 14.98
CA LYS A 72 0.96 -12.01 15.27
C LYS A 72 0.62 -10.66 15.87
N ASP A 73 1.40 -10.20 16.84
CA ASP A 73 1.17 -8.92 17.50
C ASP A 73 1.33 -7.74 16.53
N LYS A 74 2.38 -7.76 15.69
CA LYS A 74 2.57 -6.75 14.63
C LYS A 74 1.44 -6.78 13.60
N THR A 75 1.02 -7.97 13.18
CA THR A 75 -0.09 -8.15 12.24
C THR A 75 -1.36 -7.58 12.84
N ASN A 76 -1.69 -7.89 14.10
CA ASN A 76 -2.88 -7.38 14.77
C ASN A 76 -2.90 -5.84 14.85
N LEU A 77 -1.75 -5.22 15.12
CA LEU A 77 -1.61 -3.76 15.12
C LEU A 77 -1.82 -3.15 13.73
N ALA A 78 -1.34 -3.81 12.67
CA ALA A 78 -1.53 -3.35 11.30
C ALA A 78 -2.94 -3.59 10.77
N LEU A 79 -3.62 -4.64 11.26
CA LEU A 79 -4.87 -5.17 10.73
C LEU A 79 -5.99 -4.13 10.71
N ILE A 80 -6.14 -3.37 11.79
CA ILE A 80 -7.18 -2.33 11.92
C ILE A 80 -6.94 -1.23 10.87
N ASN A 81 -5.69 -0.81 10.71
CA ASN A 81 -5.35 0.23 9.74
C ASN A 81 -5.52 -0.26 8.30
N LEU A 82 -5.20 -1.53 8.02
CA LEU A 82 -5.42 -2.15 6.71
C LEU A 82 -6.91 -2.21 6.36
N ALA A 83 -7.75 -2.60 7.33
CA ALA A 83 -9.20 -2.65 7.14
C ALA A 83 -9.79 -1.26 6.86
N ASP A 84 -9.35 -0.23 7.60
CA ASP A 84 -9.81 1.13 7.36
C ASP A 84 -9.36 1.65 5.99
N GLN A 85 -8.10 1.43 5.62
CA GLN A 85 -7.59 1.80 4.29
C GLN A 85 -8.38 1.10 3.18
N LEU A 86 -8.67 -0.19 3.35
CA LEU A 86 -9.46 -0.98 2.41
C LEU A 86 -10.89 -0.43 2.29
N ARG A 87 -11.52 -0.05 3.40
CA ARG A 87 -12.85 0.59 3.41
C ARG A 87 -12.84 1.90 2.63
N LEU A 88 -11.83 2.75 2.83
CA LEU A 88 -11.69 4.01 2.08
C LEU A 88 -11.53 3.75 0.58
N ILE A 89 -10.72 2.74 0.19
CA ILE A 89 -10.55 2.34 -1.21
C ILE A 89 -11.88 1.86 -1.79
N GLU A 90 -12.61 1.01 -1.07
CA GLU A 90 -13.92 0.51 -1.49
C GLU A 90 -14.92 1.64 -1.69
N GLU A 91 -15.05 2.54 -0.71
CA GLU A 91 -15.93 3.71 -0.79
C GLU A 91 -15.57 4.61 -1.98
N PHE A 92 -14.28 4.84 -2.21
CA PHE A 92 -13.82 5.64 -3.32
C PHE A 92 -14.10 4.97 -4.67
N TYR A 93 -13.81 3.67 -4.79
CA TYR A 93 -13.99 2.90 -6.02
C TYR A 93 -15.46 2.76 -6.41
N ARG A 94 -16.34 2.57 -5.44
CA ARG A 94 -17.79 2.43 -5.67
C ARG A 94 -18.51 3.78 -5.84
N SER A 95 -17.87 4.88 -5.51
CA SER A 95 -18.45 6.22 -5.65
C SER A 95 -18.60 6.59 -7.13
N THR A 96 -19.84 6.79 -7.59
CA THR A 96 -20.14 7.23 -8.96
C THR A 96 -19.71 8.68 -9.26
N LYS A 97 -19.10 9.37 -8.28
CA LYS A 97 -18.75 10.80 -8.36
C LYS A 97 -17.30 11.03 -8.79
N THR A 98 -16.45 10.01 -8.77
CA THR A 98 -15.01 10.17 -9.01
C THR A 98 -14.54 9.23 -10.12
N PRO A 99 -13.79 9.70 -11.13
CA PRO A 99 -13.23 8.81 -12.15
C PRO A 99 -12.27 7.79 -11.52
N ASN A 100 -12.39 6.53 -11.92
CA ASN A 100 -11.51 5.43 -11.48
C ASN A 100 -10.02 5.69 -11.79
N SER A 101 -9.71 6.59 -12.72
CA SER A 101 -8.35 7.03 -13.07
C SER A 101 -7.82 8.16 -12.19
N SER A 102 -8.32 8.31 -10.96
CA SER A 102 -7.86 9.35 -10.04
C SER A 102 -6.49 9.01 -9.45
N PRO A 103 -5.49 9.91 -9.51
CA PRO A 103 -4.21 9.76 -8.80
C PRO A 103 -4.36 9.51 -7.30
N HIS A 104 -5.50 9.95 -6.73
CA HIS A 104 -5.81 9.70 -5.33
C HIS A 104 -6.02 8.20 -5.04
N LEU A 105 -6.76 7.50 -5.91
CA LEU A 105 -6.99 6.06 -5.75
C LEU A 105 -5.68 5.28 -5.84
N GLU A 106 -4.80 5.65 -6.78
CA GLU A 106 -3.48 5.04 -6.88
C GLU A 106 -2.67 5.23 -5.59
N THR A 107 -2.71 6.43 -5.00
CA THR A 107 -2.02 6.70 -3.72
C THR A 107 -2.58 5.83 -2.60
N MET A 108 -3.89 5.64 -2.55
CA MET A 108 -4.53 4.80 -1.53
C MET A 108 -4.15 3.32 -1.70
N ILE A 109 -4.07 2.85 -2.94
CA ILE A 109 -3.62 1.49 -3.27
C ILE A 109 -2.15 1.28 -2.88
N GLU A 110 -1.28 2.22 -3.24
CA GLU A 110 0.14 2.19 -2.87
C GLU A 110 0.30 2.12 -1.34
N GLN A 111 -0.49 2.88 -0.58
CA GLN A 111 -0.46 2.83 0.88
C GLN A 111 -0.88 1.45 1.42
N LEU A 112 -1.96 0.87 0.89
CA LEU A 112 -2.42 -0.46 1.28
C LEU A 112 -1.34 -1.53 0.98
N TRP A 113 -0.75 -1.46 -0.21
CA TRP A 113 0.34 -2.35 -0.63
C TRP A 113 1.54 -2.25 0.32
N ASN A 114 2.02 -1.03 0.60
CA ASN A 114 3.15 -0.83 1.50
C ASN A 114 2.87 -1.35 2.92
N MET A 115 1.64 -1.22 3.40
CA MET A 115 1.25 -1.73 4.72
C MET A 115 1.27 -3.26 4.76
N LYS A 116 0.78 -3.92 3.70
CA LYS A 116 0.88 -5.37 3.50
C LYS A 116 2.36 -5.81 3.49
N GLU A 117 3.18 -5.22 2.63
CA GLU A 117 4.59 -5.61 2.48
C GLU A 117 5.42 -5.46 3.76
N ARG A 118 5.12 -4.48 4.62
CA ARG A 118 5.81 -4.35 5.92
C ARG A 118 5.67 -5.58 6.81
N ILE A 119 4.55 -6.29 6.71
CA ILE A 119 4.32 -7.54 7.44
C ILE A 119 4.93 -8.70 6.65
N GLU A 120 4.67 -8.75 5.35
CA GLU A 120 4.93 -9.93 4.53
C GLU A 120 6.35 -10.04 3.97
N SER A 121 7.10 -8.94 3.94
CA SER A 121 8.53 -8.92 3.56
C SER A 121 9.41 -9.86 4.39
N ASN A 122 8.90 -10.38 5.49
CA ASN A 122 9.55 -11.37 6.36
C ASN A 122 9.28 -12.82 5.93
N GLY A 123 8.65 -13.03 4.76
CA GLY A 123 8.37 -14.33 4.17
C GLY A 123 7.02 -14.93 4.55
N TYR A 124 6.07 -14.12 5.03
CA TYR A 124 4.75 -14.57 5.43
C TYR A 124 3.68 -14.02 4.49
N ASP A 125 2.80 -14.86 3.97
CA ASP A 125 1.66 -14.46 3.12
C ASP A 125 0.37 -14.44 3.95
N VAL A 126 0.25 -13.41 4.79
CA VAL A 126 -0.70 -13.36 5.92
C VAL A 126 -2.05 -12.82 5.47
N PHE A 127 -2.08 -11.98 4.45
CA PHE A 127 -3.30 -11.36 3.93
C PHE A 127 -3.79 -12.11 2.69
N LYS A 128 -5.11 -12.16 2.49
CA LYS A 128 -5.73 -12.90 1.36
C LYS A 128 -5.60 -12.21 -0.01
N PHE A 129 -5.16 -10.96 -0.01
CA PHE A 129 -5.00 -10.09 -1.17
C PHE A 129 -3.55 -9.72 -1.32
#